data_AF-A0A8C2FIS9-F1
#
_entry.id   AF-A0A8C2FIS9-F1
#
_cell.length_a   1.000
_cell.length_b   1.000
_cell.length_c   1.000
_cell.angle_alpha   90.00
_cell.angle_beta   90.00
_cell.angle_gamma   90.00
#
_symmetry.space_group_name_H-M   'P 1'
#
loop_
_entity.id
_entity.type
_entity.pdbx_description
1 polymer ?
#
loop_
_entity_poly.entity_id
_entity_poly.type
_entity_poly.pdbx_seq_one_letter_code
_entity_poly.pdbx_strand_id
1 'polypeptide(L)'
;LMCILPELQRCVDWLQCYFMKPESIGTLLSPALHHPLMQSDSFKAHVLWTLFKEVGLGKTVSYKQHAEMIGNPKAVRAVGSAMKNNPVPLIVPCHRVLRSSG
;
A
#
# COMPACT_ATOMS: atom_id res chain seq x y z
N LEU A 1 -14.57 5.29 19.89
CA LEU A 1 -15.22 5.96 18.74
C LEU A 1 -14.61 7.32 18.39
N MET A 2 -14.09 8.12 19.35
CA MET A 2 -13.57 9.48 19.09
C MET A 2 -12.30 9.57 18.22
N CYS A 3 -11.48 8.51 18.08
CA CYS A 3 -10.27 8.56 17.24
C CYS A 3 -10.50 8.34 15.74
N ILE A 4 -11.71 7.96 15.31
CA ILE A 4 -11.97 7.62 13.90
C ILE A 4 -12.12 8.89 13.03
N LEU A 5 -12.71 9.96 13.57
CA LEU A 5 -12.94 11.19 12.83
C LEU A 5 -11.64 11.88 12.35
N PRO A 6 -10.58 12.00 13.17
CA PRO A 6 -9.31 12.57 12.70
C PRO A 6 -8.58 11.72 11.64
N GLU A 7 -8.65 10.39 11.73
CA GLU A 7 -8.02 9.50 10.74
C GLU A 7 -8.75 9.53 9.40
N LEU A 8 -10.09 9.63 9.43
CA LEU A 8 -10.87 9.81 8.21
C LEU A 8 -10.54 11.15 7.54
N GLN A 9 -10.39 12.23 8.32
CA GLN A 9 -9.96 13.51 7.76
C GLN A 9 -8.55 13.41 7.15
N ARG A 10 -7.59 12.78 7.84
CA ARG A 10 -6.26 12.50 7.27
C ARG A 10 -6.33 11.74 5.96
N CYS A 11 -7.21 10.74 5.86
CA CYS A 11 -7.43 9.99 4.62
C CYS A 11 -7.96 10.89 3.50
N VAL A 12 -8.93 11.77 3.80
CA VAL A 12 -9.46 12.75 2.84
C VAL A 12 -8.35 13.69 2.37
N ASP A 13 -7.58 14.27 3.30
CA ASP A 13 -6.50 15.22 2.99
C ASP A 13 -5.42 14.54 2.12
N TRP A 14 -5.05 13.30 2.46
CA TRP A 14 -4.09 12.52 1.70
C TRP A 14 -4.59 12.24 0.28
N LEU A 15 -5.85 11.82 0.12
CA LEU A 15 -6.45 11.55 -1.19
C LEU A 15 -6.57 12.82 -2.03
N GLN A 16 -7.01 13.93 -1.43
CA GLN A 16 -7.04 15.23 -2.10
C GLN A 16 -5.65 15.63 -2.58
N CYS A 17 -4.62 15.47 -1.75
CA CYS A 17 -3.24 15.75 -2.14
C CYS A 17 -2.77 14.82 -3.27
N TYR A 18 -3.08 13.52 -3.20
CA TYR A 18 -2.70 12.54 -4.23
C TYR A 18 -3.21 12.95 -5.62
N PHE A 19 -4.45 13.42 -5.72
CA PHE A 19 -5.04 13.81 -7.00
C PHE A 19 -4.72 15.24 -7.43
N MET A 20 -4.69 16.19 -6.47
CA MET A 20 -4.64 17.62 -6.79
C MET A 20 -3.24 18.23 -6.71
N LYS A 21 -2.36 17.68 -5.87
CA LYS A 21 -1.01 18.20 -5.58
C LYS A 21 -0.02 17.05 -5.30
N PRO A 22 0.16 16.11 -6.24
CA PRO A 22 0.96 14.90 -6.02
C PRO A 22 2.41 15.18 -5.58
N GLU A 23 3.00 16.28 -6.03
CA GLU A 23 4.32 16.76 -5.62
C GLU A 23 4.43 17.07 -4.12
N SER A 24 3.30 17.36 -3.46
CA SER A 24 3.23 17.67 -2.03
C SER A 24 2.99 16.44 -1.15
N ILE A 25 2.72 15.25 -1.72
CA ILE A 25 2.26 14.09 -0.95
C ILE A 25 3.25 13.61 0.11
N GLY A 26 4.55 13.78 -0.15
CA GLY A 26 5.62 13.41 0.79
C GLY A 26 5.67 14.26 2.05
N THR A 27 4.92 15.36 2.10
CA THR A 27 4.83 16.25 3.28
C THR A 27 3.68 15.88 4.22
N LEU A 28 2.75 15.03 3.77
CA LEU A 28 1.60 14.59 4.54
C LEU A 28 1.89 13.29 5.28
N LEU A 29 1.34 13.18 6.49
CA LEU A 29 1.26 11.90 7.19
C LEU A 29 0.22 11.03 6.50
N SER A 30 0.61 9.80 6.17
CA SER A 30 -0.37 8.81 5.74
C SER A 30 -1.30 8.43 6.91
N PRO A 31 -2.59 8.17 6.67
CA PRO A 31 -3.52 7.80 7.72
C PRO A 31 -3.13 6.47 8.37
N ALA A 32 -3.42 6.32 9.66
CA ALA A 32 -3.14 5.09 10.38
C ALA A 32 -4.07 3.95 9.91
N LEU A 33 -3.48 2.80 9.57
CA LEU A 33 -4.21 1.67 9.00
C LEU A 33 -4.65 0.68 10.09
N HIS A 34 -5.93 0.75 10.48
CA HIS A 34 -6.51 -0.08 11.54
C HIS A 34 -7.35 -1.27 11.03
N HIS A 35 -7.29 -1.60 9.74
CA HIS A 35 -8.03 -2.77 9.23
C HIS A 35 -7.48 -4.09 9.84
N PRO A 36 -8.30 -5.08 10.23
CA PRO A 36 -7.84 -6.32 10.87
C PRO A 36 -6.73 -7.04 10.11
N LEU A 37 -6.80 -7.08 8.78
CA LEU A 37 -5.72 -7.62 7.94
C LEU A 37 -4.38 -6.91 8.19
N MET A 38 -4.38 -5.58 8.33
CA MET A 38 -3.18 -4.78 8.51
C MET A 38 -2.60 -4.90 9.92
N GLN A 39 -3.40 -5.32 10.91
CA GLN A 39 -2.97 -5.56 12.29
C GLN A 39 -2.53 -7.01 12.56
N SER A 40 -2.60 -7.89 11.55
CA SER A 40 -2.22 -9.29 11.67
C SER A 40 -0.75 -9.52 11.31
N ASP A 41 -0.14 -10.58 11.83
CA ASP A 41 1.19 -11.07 11.42
C ASP A 41 1.12 -11.99 10.17
N SER A 42 0.06 -11.88 9.38
CA SER A 42 -0.13 -12.74 8.20
C SER A 42 0.84 -12.36 7.06
N PHE A 43 1.16 -13.34 6.21
CA PHE A 43 1.93 -13.09 4.99
C PHE A 43 1.32 -11.96 4.13
N LYS A 44 -0.01 -11.89 4.03
CA LYS A 44 -0.70 -10.83 3.28
C LYS A 44 -0.44 -9.44 3.91
N ALA A 45 -0.49 -9.33 5.23
CA ALA A 45 -0.18 -8.10 5.93
C ALA A 45 1.26 -7.66 5.65
N HIS A 46 2.21 -8.60 5.74
CA HIS A 46 3.62 -8.33 5.44
C HIS A 46 3.80 -7.82 4.00
N VAL A 47 3.17 -8.46 3.01
CA VAL A 47 3.19 -8.02 1.61
C VAL A 47 2.68 -6.57 1.45
N LEU A 48 1.54 -6.25 2.07
CA LEU A 48 0.92 -4.93 1.96
C LEU A 48 1.74 -3.85 2.68
N TRP A 49 2.31 -4.17 3.85
CA TRP A 49 3.18 -3.25 4.59
C TRP A 49 4.49 -2.98 3.86
N THR A 50 5.12 -4.00 3.27
CA THR A 50 6.32 -3.81 2.43
C THR A 50 5.99 -2.92 1.24
N LEU A 51 4.85 -3.13 0.57
CA LEU A 51 4.46 -2.27 -0.54
C LEU A 51 4.29 -0.80 -0.13
N PHE A 52 3.58 -0.60 0.97
CA PHE A 52 3.27 0.72 1.52
C PHE A 52 4.53 1.50 1.88
N LYS A 53 5.55 0.82 2.42
CA LYS A 53 6.82 1.45 2.85
C LYS A 53 7.78 1.68 1.68
N GLU A 54 7.89 0.73 0.75
CA GLU A 54 8.97 0.73 -0.23
C GLU A 54 8.61 1.39 -1.57
N VAL A 55 7.32 1.46 -1.93
CA VAL A 55 6.89 1.88 -3.29
C VAL A 55 6.22 3.25 -3.29
N GLY A 56 7.06 4.29 -3.34
CA GLY A 56 6.66 5.70 -3.42
C GLY A 56 5.98 6.12 -4.73
N LEU A 57 5.51 7.38 -4.77
CA LEU A 57 4.84 7.97 -5.93
C LEU A 57 5.74 7.96 -7.18
N GLY A 58 5.15 7.70 -8.35
CA GLY A 58 5.85 7.63 -9.64
C GLY A 58 6.72 6.38 -9.84
N LYS A 59 6.85 5.51 -8.81
CA LYS A 59 7.61 4.26 -8.89
C LYS A 59 6.67 3.09 -9.17
N THR A 60 7.20 2.07 -9.82
CA THR A 60 6.50 0.79 -10.02
C THR A 60 7.42 -0.35 -9.64
N VAL A 61 6.82 -1.50 -9.29
CA VAL A 61 7.53 -2.74 -9.04
C VAL A 61 6.80 -3.87 -9.74
N SER A 62 7.51 -4.91 -10.15
CA SER A 62 6.86 -6.12 -10.62
C SER A 62 6.40 -7.00 -9.45
N TYR A 63 5.42 -7.88 -9.68
CA TYR A 63 5.05 -8.91 -8.69
C TYR A 63 6.25 -9.76 -8.25
N LYS A 64 7.22 -9.99 -9.15
CA LYS A 64 8.46 -10.72 -8.85
C LYS A 64 9.36 -9.93 -7.91
N GLN A 65 9.63 -8.66 -8.24
CA GLN A 65 10.45 -7.78 -7.39
C GLN A 65 9.83 -7.61 -6.00
N HIS A 66 8.50 -7.50 -5.91
CA HIS A 66 7.82 -7.45 -4.62
C HIS A 66 7.95 -8.77 -3.83
N ALA A 67 7.86 -9.92 -4.51
CA ALA A 67 8.13 -11.22 -3.87
C ALA A 67 9.58 -11.33 -3.35
N GLU A 68 10.54 -10.71 -4.04
CA GLU A 68 11.94 -10.60 -3.58
C GLU A 68 12.07 -9.66 -2.38
N MET A 69 11.39 -8.51 -2.36
CA MET A 69 11.41 -7.54 -1.25
C MET A 69 10.95 -8.12 0.08
N ILE A 70 10.03 -9.10 0.05
CA ILE A 70 9.52 -9.79 1.24
C ILE A 70 10.33 -11.05 1.59
N GLY A 71 11.46 -11.30 0.92
CA GLY A 71 12.33 -12.44 1.18
C GLY A 71 11.80 -13.79 0.67
N ASN A 72 10.77 -13.82 -0.19
CA ASN A 72 10.25 -15.05 -0.77
C ASN A 72 10.05 -14.93 -2.30
N PRO A 73 11.12 -15.07 -3.10
CA PRO A 73 11.07 -14.92 -4.55
C PRO A 73 10.07 -15.85 -5.27
N LYS A 74 9.66 -16.96 -4.64
CA LYS A 74 8.71 -17.93 -5.20
C LYS A 74 7.24 -17.54 -4.93
N ALA A 75 6.97 -16.53 -4.10
CA ALA A 75 5.63 -16.17 -3.66
C ALA A 75 4.87 -15.22 -4.61
N VAL A 76 5.27 -15.11 -5.88
CA VAL A 76 4.69 -14.17 -6.88
C VAL A 76 3.16 -14.25 -6.94
N ARG A 77 2.58 -15.46 -6.99
CA ARG A 77 1.12 -15.65 -7.01
C ARG A 77 0.45 -15.21 -5.70
N ALA A 78 1.11 -15.47 -4.57
CA ALA A 78 0.59 -15.07 -3.26
C ALA A 78 0.63 -13.55 -3.08
N VAL A 79 1.65 -12.87 -3.62
CA VAL A 79 1.69 -11.39 -3.70
C VAL A 79 0.49 -10.88 -4.50
N GLY A 80 0.20 -11.46 -5.66
CA GLY A 80 -1.01 -11.10 -6.44
C GLY A 80 -2.31 -11.28 -5.66
N SER A 81 -2.42 -12.37 -4.89
CA SER A 81 -3.56 -12.58 -3.99
C SER A 81 -3.64 -11.53 -2.88
N ALA A 82 -2.52 -11.10 -2.30
CA ALA A 82 -2.50 -10.02 -1.33
C ALA A 82 -2.98 -8.69 -1.93
N MET A 83 -2.57 -8.36 -3.17
CA MET A 83 -3.04 -7.15 -3.86
C MET A 83 -4.56 -7.13 -4.04
N LYS A 84 -5.17 -8.26 -4.40
CA LYS A 84 -6.64 -8.39 -4.51
C LYS A 84 -7.35 -8.13 -3.17
N ASN A 85 -6.70 -8.44 -2.05
CA ASN A 85 -7.27 -8.33 -0.71
C ASN A 85 -6.84 -7.03 0.01
N ASN A 86 -6.26 -6.06 -0.70
CA ASN A 86 -5.87 -4.79 -0.11
C ASN A 86 -7.13 -4.01 0.38
N PRO A 87 -7.28 -3.76 1.68
CA PRO A 87 -8.46 -3.08 2.22
C PRO A 87 -8.43 -1.56 2.00
N VAL A 88 -7.28 -0.99 1.64
CA VAL A 88 -7.08 0.45 1.44
C VAL A 88 -6.33 0.73 0.12
N PRO A 89 -6.98 0.54 -1.04
CA PRO A 89 -6.39 0.87 -2.34
C PRO A 89 -5.92 2.33 -2.41
N LEU A 90 -5.01 2.61 -3.34
CA LEU A 90 -4.29 3.89 -3.52
C LEU A 90 -3.31 4.23 -2.39
N ILE A 91 -3.76 4.24 -1.14
CA ILE A 91 -2.90 4.50 0.04
C ILE A 91 -1.87 3.39 0.18
N VAL A 92 -2.30 2.13 0.21
CA VAL A 92 -1.42 1.00 -0.06
C VAL A 92 -1.40 0.82 -1.59
N PRO A 93 -0.27 1.09 -2.27
CA PRO A 93 -0.29 1.41 -3.68
C PRO A 93 -0.26 0.16 -4.59
N CYS A 94 -1.26 -0.71 -4.45
CA CYS A 94 -1.39 -1.96 -5.23
C CYS A 94 -1.45 -1.76 -6.75
N HIS A 95 -1.87 -0.58 -7.20
CA HIS A 95 -1.87 -0.18 -8.62
C HIS A 95 -0.45 -0.01 -9.20
N ARG A 96 0.59 0.05 -8.35
CA ARG A 96 2.00 0.15 -8.77
C ARG A 96 2.68 -1.21 -8.92
N VAL A 97 1.98 -2.30 -8.65
CA VAL A 97 2.48 -3.67 -8.80
C VAL A 97 2.07 -4.21 -10.16
N LEU A 98 3.03 -4.33 -11.07
CA LEU A 98 2.81 -4.65 -12.48
C LEU A 98 3.34 -6.04 -12.86
N ARG A 99 2.95 -6.52 -14.04
CA ARG A 99 3.61 -7.67 -14.66
C ARG A 99 5.01 -7.27 -15.12
N SER A 100 5.95 -8.21 -15.12
CA SER A 100 7.31 -7.96 -15.61
C SER A 100 7.39 -7.70 -17.12
N SER A 101 6.32 -8.01 -17.86
CA SER A 101 6.21 -7.81 -19.31
C SER A 101 5.88 -6.37 -19.74
N GLY A 102 5.63 -5.47 -18.77
CA GLY A 102 4.73 -4.34 -19.03
C GLY A 102 3.29 -4.80 -19.22
#